data_AF-A0A7W0UK69-F1
#
_entry.id   AF-A0A7W0UK69-F1
#
_cell.length_a   1.000
_cell.length_b   1.000
_cell.length_c   1.000
_cell.angle_alpha   90.00
_cell.angle_beta   90.00
_cell.angle_gamma   90.00
#
_symmetry.space_group_name_H-M   'P 1'
#
loop_
_entity.id
_entity.type
_entity.pdbx_description
1 polymer ?
#
loop_
_entity_poly.entity_id
_entity_poly.type
_entity_poly.pdbx_seq_one_letter_code
_entity_poly.pdbx_strand_id
1 'polypeptide(L)'
;MQATWRRNSEMRLLLMTLIVGTGALALVALARNVASVSLAAPLMAVMTATYVTAHIAMRRLAPQADPLLLPLSAILNVLGLAAVYRLDPKGFGPTQVTWTAVGVACFIGVLVVLKDHQTLSRYKYIFGFLGVVLLMIPATPLGTEINGAKLWVRLGPFSFQPGELAKISLVIFLAAYLAERKELLAIASKQVMGFHVPDLKHFGPLLVMWGLSLAVMFYEKDLGSSLLFFSIFLVMLYIATARVVYVAFGTALFMVGAFAGYRIFEHVQVRVKTWIDVFNPKYIQDEGFQLAQSLFALATGGLFGTGLGQGRPDIIPAAETDFIFSVIGEELGLL
;
A
#
# COMPACT_ATOMS: atom_id res chain seq x y z
N MET A 1 -13.61 10.03 -31.22
CA MET A 1 -12.28 9.58 -31.71
C MET A 1 -11.25 9.43 -30.59
N GLN A 2 -11.10 10.40 -29.67
CA GLN A 2 -10.12 10.28 -28.57
C GLN A 2 -10.45 9.18 -27.55
N ALA A 3 -11.71 9.07 -27.11
CA ALA A 3 -12.13 8.03 -26.17
C ALA A 3 -11.94 6.60 -26.72
N THR A 4 -12.27 6.39 -28.00
CA THR A 4 -12.08 5.10 -28.69
C THR A 4 -10.59 4.75 -28.81
N TRP A 5 -9.72 5.72 -29.10
CA TRP A 5 -8.28 5.50 -29.15
C TRP A 5 -7.69 5.14 -27.77
N ARG A 6 -8.14 5.81 -26.70
CA ARG A 6 -7.71 5.50 -25.32
C ARG A 6 -8.07 4.06 -24.96
N ARG A 7 -9.34 3.68 -25.13
CA ARG A 7 -9.79 2.31 -24.77
C ARG A 7 -9.13 1.22 -25.62
N ASN A 8 -8.87 1.46 -26.90
CA ASN A 8 -8.14 0.51 -27.75
C ASN A 8 -6.66 0.38 -27.33
N SER A 9 -6.05 1.44 -26.83
CA SER A 9 -4.68 1.40 -26.31
C SER A 9 -4.63 0.67 -24.97
N GLU A 10 -5.57 0.93 -24.06
CA GLU A 10 -5.75 0.16 -22.84
C GLU A 10 -5.91 -1.33 -23.14
N MET A 11 -6.78 -1.70 -24.08
CA MET A 11 -7.01 -3.09 -24.46
C MET A 11 -5.74 -3.79 -24.94
N ARG A 12 -4.93 -3.14 -25.79
CA ARG A 12 -3.67 -3.69 -26.30
C ARG A 12 -2.66 -3.92 -25.16
N LEU A 13 -2.50 -2.93 -24.29
CA LEU A 13 -1.59 -3.03 -23.13
C LEU A 13 -2.05 -4.09 -22.13
N LEU A 14 -3.37 -4.18 -21.90
CA LEU A 14 -3.94 -5.19 -21.01
C LEU A 14 -3.78 -6.59 -21.59
N LEU A 15 -3.93 -6.75 -22.91
CA LEU A 15 -3.69 -8.04 -23.58
C LEU A 15 -2.22 -8.46 -23.45
N MET A 16 -1.26 -7.54 -23.66
CA MET A 16 0.16 -7.83 -23.42
C MET A 16 0.41 -8.22 -21.96
N THR A 17 -0.20 -7.50 -21.02
CA THR A 17 -0.11 -7.77 -19.59
C THR A 17 -0.61 -9.17 -19.25
N LEU A 18 -1.75 -9.57 -19.80
CA LEU A 18 -2.33 -10.88 -19.57
C LEU A 18 -1.46 -11.99 -20.18
N ILE A 19 -0.88 -11.78 -21.36
CA ILE A 19 0.07 -12.73 -21.98
C ILE A 19 1.31 -12.89 -21.09
N VAL A 20 1.94 -11.79 -20.67
CA VAL A 20 3.14 -11.84 -19.81
C VAL A 20 2.81 -12.51 -18.48
N GLY A 21 1.71 -12.13 -17.86
CA GLY A 21 1.32 -12.64 -16.55
C GLY A 21 0.91 -14.10 -16.55
N THR A 22 0.12 -14.54 -17.54
CA THR A 22 -0.24 -15.96 -17.72
C THR A 22 0.98 -16.79 -18.10
N GLY A 23 1.88 -16.26 -18.94
CA GLY A 23 3.16 -16.88 -19.27
C GLY A 23 4.04 -17.07 -18.04
N ALA A 24 4.18 -16.05 -17.20
CA ALA A 24 4.95 -16.14 -15.96
C ALA A 24 4.37 -17.20 -15.01
N LEU A 25 3.05 -17.19 -14.78
CA LEU A 25 2.40 -18.15 -13.89
C LEU A 25 2.47 -19.59 -14.45
N ALA A 26 2.38 -19.75 -15.78
CA ALA A 26 2.58 -21.03 -16.44
C ALA A 26 4.03 -21.55 -16.30
N LEU A 27 5.03 -20.68 -16.47
CA LEU A 27 6.44 -21.03 -16.26
C LEU A 27 6.70 -21.45 -14.80
N VAL A 28 6.16 -20.70 -13.82
CA VAL A 28 6.23 -21.07 -12.40
C VAL A 28 5.59 -22.44 -12.16
N ALA A 29 4.40 -22.68 -12.72
CA ALA A 29 3.68 -23.92 -12.52
C ALA A 29 4.42 -25.12 -13.15
N LEU A 30 5.02 -24.94 -14.33
CA LEU A 30 5.85 -25.95 -15.00
C LEU A 30 7.14 -26.23 -14.25
N ALA A 31 7.78 -25.20 -13.69
CA ALA A 31 9.02 -25.33 -12.92
C ALA A 31 8.84 -26.06 -11.58
N ARG A 32 7.60 -26.19 -11.08
CA ARG A 32 7.30 -26.94 -9.84
C ARG A 32 7.01 -28.41 -10.14
N ASN A 33 5.87 -28.71 -10.76
CA ASN A 33 5.49 -30.05 -11.24
C ASN A 33 4.20 -30.01 -12.10
N VAL A 34 3.83 -31.15 -12.69
CA VAL A 34 2.59 -31.26 -13.48
C VAL A 34 1.33 -30.99 -12.64
N ALA A 35 1.34 -31.35 -11.35
CA ALA A 35 0.20 -31.13 -10.45
C ALA A 35 -0.04 -29.64 -10.12
N SER A 36 0.96 -28.77 -10.20
CA SER A 36 0.77 -27.32 -10.09
C SER A 36 0.15 -26.71 -11.34
N VAL A 37 0.32 -27.30 -12.53
CA VAL A 37 -0.31 -26.77 -13.75
C VAL A 37 -1.83 -26.82 -13.67
N SER A 38 -2.39 -27.91 -13.12
CA SER A 38 -3.84 -28.05 -12.95
C SER A 38 -4.43 -27.08 -11.92
N LEU A 39 -3.63 -26.67 -10.92
CA LEU A 39 -4.01 -25.65 -9.94
C LEU A 39 -3.89 -24.23 -10.50
N ALA A 40 -2.90 -23.98 -11.36
CA ALA A 40 -2.62 -22.68 -11.95
C ALA A 40 -3.65 -22.27 -13.03
N ALA A 41 -4.09 -23.22 -13.86
CA ALA A 41 -5.03 -22.97 -14.96
C ALA A 41 -6.33 -22.25 -14.55
N PRO A 42 -7.08 -22.69 -13.53
CA PRO A 42 -8.29 -21.97 -13.11
C PRO A 42 -7.99 -20.57 -12.56
N LEU A 43 -6.85 -20.38 -11.88
CA LEU A 43 -6.44 -19.07 -11.36
C LEU A 43 -6.16 -18.08 -12.51
N MET A 44 -5.50 -18.52 -13.57
CA MET A 44 -5.26 -17.72 -14.78
C MET A 44 -6.57 -17.33 -15.48
N ALA A 45 -7.51 -18.26 -15.56
CA ALA A 45 -8.82 -18.00 -16.17
C ALA A 45 -9.60 -16.93 -15.38
N VAL A 46 -9.64 -17.06 -14.05
CA VAL A 46 -10.31 -16.08 -13.17
C VAL A 46 -9.63 -14.71 -13.27
N MET A 47 -8.30 -14.65 -13.27
CA MET A 47 -7.55 -13.39 -13.45
C MET A 47 -7.87 -12.71 -14.78
N THR A 48 -7.84 -13.48 -15.86
CA THR A 48 -8.15 -12.98 -17.20
C THR A 48 -9.58 -12.45 -17.24
N ALA A 49 -10.55 -13.21 -16.75
CA ALA A 49 -11.95 -12.79 -16.68
C ALA A 49 -12.12 -11.51 -15.84
N THR A 50 -11.41 -11.40 -14.72
CA THR A 50 -11.45 -10.24 -13.82
C THR A 50 -11.00 -8.97 -14.53
N TYR A 51 -9.85 -9.00 -15.19
CA TYR A 51 -9.32 -7.83 -15.91
C TYR A 51 -10.07 -7.49 -17.20
N VAL A 52 -10.57 -8.50 -17.92
CA VAL A 52 -11.49 -8.29 -19.06
C VAL A 52 -12.76 -7.58 -18.58
N THR A 53 -13.33 -8.01 -17.45
CA THR A 53 -14.49 -7.36 -16.84
C THR A 53 -14.18 -5.91 -16.44
N ALA A 54 -13.02 -5.65 -15.83
CA ALA A 54 -12.56 -4.30 -15.51
C ALA A 54 -12.45 -3.41 -16.77
N HIS A 55 -11.90 -3.94 -17.86
CA HIS A 55 -11.78 -3.21 -19.13
C HIS A 55 -13.16 -2.88 -19.73
N ILE A 56 -14.09 -3.83 -19.73
CA ILE A 56 -15.46 -3.61 -20.20
C ILE A 56 -16.15 -2.54 -19.35
N ALA A 57 -15.99 -2.60 -18.02
CA ALA A 57 -16.54 -1.60 -17.10
C ALA A 57 -15.97 -0.21 -17.40
N MET A 58 -14.64 -0.08 -17.57
CA MET A 58 -13.99 1.17 -17.94
C MET A 58 -14.49 1.73 -19.27
N ARG A 59 -14.71 0.87 -20.27
CA ARG A 59 -15.22 1.28 -21.58
C ARG A 59 -16.64 1.84 -21.51
N ARG A 60 -17.46 1.37 -20.56
CA ARG A 60 -18.85 1.82 -20.38
C ARG A 60 -18.98 2.99 -19.42
N LEU A 61 -18.31 2.93 -18.28
CA LEU A 61 -18.51 3.85 -17.15
C LEU A 61 -17.52 5.02 -17.17
N ALA A 62 -16.30 4.83 -17.70
CA ALA A 62 -15.24 5.83 -17.68
C ALA A 62 -14.47 5.90 -19.02
N PRO A 63 -15.14 6.17 -20.16
CA PRO A 63 -14.54 6.09 -21.50
C PRO A 63 -13.40 7.12 -21.73
N GLN A 64 -13.38 8.19 -20.93
CA GLN A 64 -12.37 9.25 -21.01
C GLN A 64 -11.21 9.06 -20.02
N ALA A 65 -11.25 8.04 -19.15
CA ALA A 65 -10.17 7.80 -18.20
C ALA A 65 -8.83 7.54 -18.89
N ASP A 66 -7.75 7.70 -18.12
CA ASP A 66 -6.40 7.36 -18.57
C ASP A 66 -6.32 5.87 -18.97
N PRO A 67 -5.80 5.53 -20.16
CA PRO A 67 -5.68 4.15 -20.61
C PRO A 67 -4.53 3.36 -19.99
N LEU A 68 -3.64 3.98 -19.21
CA LEU A 68 -2.43 3.36 -18.67
C LEU A 68 -2.62 2.79 -17.26
N LEU A 69 -3.49 3.37 -16.44
CA LEU A 69 -3.61 3.01 -15.02
C LEU A 69 -4.04 1.55 -14.82
N LEU A 70 -5.06 1.08 -15.55
CA LEU A 70 -5.55 -0.29 -15.42
C LEU A 70 -4.47 -1.32 -15.85
N PRO A 71 -3.85 -1.22 -17.05
CA PRO A 71 -2.78 -2.13 -17.45
C PRO A 71 -1.56 -2.11 -16.51
N LEU A 72 -1.13 -0.95 -16.03
CA LEU A 72 0.01 -0.84 -15.10
C LEU A 72 -0.31 -1.50 -13.75
N SER A 73 -1.52 -1.33 -13.24
CA SER A 73 -1.95 -2.05 -12.02
C SER A 73 -2.04 -3.56 -12.26
N ALA A 74 -2.50 -3.97 -13.44
CA ALA A 74 -2.66 -5.37 -13.80
C ALA A 74 -1.31 -6.07 -13.92
N ILE A 75 -0.30 -5.45 -14.54
CA ILE A 75 1.01 -6.11 -14.71
C ILE A 75 1.71 -6.32 -13.38
N LEU A 76 1.66 -5.34 -12.48
CA LEU A 76 2.18 -5.48 -11.12
C LEU A 76 1.45 -6.58 -10.34
N ASN A 77 0.12 -6.64 -10.46
CA ASN A 77 -0.67 -7.65 -9.75
C ASN A 77 -0.42 -9.07 -10.28
N VAL A 78 -0.37 -9.27 -11.59
CA VAL A 78 -0.20 -10.63 -12.15
C VAL A 78 1.24 -11.13 -11.99
N LEU A 79 2.25 -10.25 -12.07
CA LEU A 79 3.63 -10.62 -11.71
C LEU A 79 3.75 -10.94 -10.22
N GLY A 80 3.13 -10.12 -9.35
CA GLY A 80 3.04 -10.41 -7.92
C GLY A 80 2.36 -11.75 -7.63
N LEU A 81 1.27 -12.06 -8.33
CA LEU A 81 0.59 -13.35 -8.22
C LEU A 81 1.50 -14.51 -8.63
N ALA A 82 2.29 -14.38 -9.70
CA ALA A 82 3.24 -15.41 -10.11
C ALA A 82 4.29 -15.68 -9.02
N ALA A 83 4.83 -14.63 -8.39
CA ALA A 83 5.75 -14.77 -7.26
C ALA A 83 5.09 -15.39 -6.03
N VAL A 84 3.90 -14.93 -5.63
CA VAL A 84 3.17 -15.50 -4.48
C VAL A 84 2.79 -16.96 -4.72
N TYR A 85 2.30 -17.29 -5.92
CA TYR A 85 1.96 -18.66 -6.30
C TYR A 85 3.20 -19.57 -6.34
N ARG A 86 4.36 -19.03 -6.73
CA ARG A 86 5.65 -19.73 -6.67
C ARG A 86 5.99 -20.13 -5.24
N LEU A 87 5.67 -19.29 -4.26
CA LEU A 87 5.92 -19.57 -2.85
C LEU A 87 4.86 -20.50 -2.26
N ASP A 88 3.60 -20.09 -2.29
CA ASP A 88 2.48 -20.83 -1.71
C ASP A 88 1.30 -20.97 -2.71
N PRO A 89 1.22 -22.11 -3.43
CA PRO A 89 0.27 -22.32 -4.51
C PRO A 89 -1.11 -22.77 -4.00
N LYS A 90 -1.21 -23.19 -2.72
CA LYS A 90 -2.44 -23.72 -2.12
C LYS A 90 -3.06 -22.76 -1.10
N GLY A 91 -2.26 -21.94 -0.44
CA GLY A 91 -2.73 -20.87 0.45
C GLY A 91 -2.78 -19.52 -0.26
N PHE A 92 -1.69 -18.75 -0.18
CA PHE A 92 -1.67 -17.35 -0.59
C PHE A 92 -1.96 -17.12 -2.09
N GLY A 93 -1.57 -18.02 -2.99
CA GLY A 93 -1.86 -17.89 -4.43
C GLY A 93 -3.36 -17.77 -4.74
N PRO A 94 -4.20 -18.75 -4.40
CA PRO A 94 -5.65 -18.66 -4.55
C PRO A 94 -6.28 -17.49 -3.78
N THR A 95 -5.80 -17.20 -2.57
CA THR A 95 -6.27 -16.06 -1.77
C THR A 95 -6.00 -14.73 -2.47
N GLN A 96 -4.83 -14.56 -3.09
CA GLN A 96 -4.49 -13.37 -3.88
C GLN A 96 -5.43 -13.20 -5.08
N VAL A 97 -5.82 -14.30 -5.74
CA VAL A 97 -6.79 -14.23 -6.83
C VAL A 97 -8.16 -13.74 -6.37
N THR A 98 -8.59 -14.22 -5.20
CA THR A 98 -9.86 -13.79 -4.59
C THR A 98 -9.80 -12.31 -4.21
N TRP A 99 -8.70 -11.84 -3.62
CA TRP A 99 -8.53 -10.43 -3.28
C TRP A 99 -8.44 -9.50 -4.49
N THR A 100 -7.79 -9.92 -5.59
CA THR A 100 -7.83 -9.16 -6.84
C THR A 100 -9.24 -9.07 -7.39
N ALA A 101 -10.02 -10.17 -7.37
CA ALA A 101 -11.40 -10.16 -7.83
C ALA A 101 -12.28 -9.22 -6.98
N VAL A 102 -12.15 -9.28 -5.65
CA VAL A 102 -12.83 -8.36 -4.72
C VAL A 102 -12.39 -6.91 -4.96
N GLY A 103 -11.10 -6.65 -5.13
CA GLY A 103 -10.55 -5.32 -5.40
C GLY A 103 -11.08 -4.73 -6.71
N VAL A 104 -11.15 -5.53 -7.77
CA VAL A 104 -11.75 -5.11 -9.05
C VAL A 104 -13.25 -4.91 -8.94
N ALA A 105 -13.96 -5.72 -8.17
CA ALA A 105 -15.38 -5.51 -7.88
C ALA A 105 -15.61 -4.19 -7.14
N CYS A 106 -14.79 -3.88 -6.11
CA CYS A 106 -14.81 -2.60 -5.41
C CYS A 106 -14.50 -1.43 -6.34
N PHE A 107 -13.47 -1.56 -7.19
CA PHE A 107 -13.13 -0.56 -8.21
C PHE A 107 -14.30 -0.26 -9.15
N ILE A 108 -14.95 -1.30 -9.68
CA ILE A 108 -16.14 -1.14 -10.54
C ILE A 108 -17.28 -0.49 -9.74
N GLY A 109 -17.50 -0.92 -8.49
CA GLY A 109 -18.49 -0.32 -7.59
C GLY A 109 -18.28 1.18 -7.41
N VAL A 110 -17.02 1.62 -7.22
CA VAL A 110 -16.68 3.05 -7.15
C VAL A 110 -17.01 3.77 -8.45
N LEU A 111 -16.70 3.20 -9.62
CA LEU A 111 -17.06 3.82 -10.91
C LEU A 111 -18.57 3.94 -11.13
N VAL A 112 -19.36 3.00 -10.60
CA VAL A 112 -20.82 3.03 -10.70
C VAL A 112 -21.43 4.09 -9.76
N VAL A 113 -20.97 4.11 -8.50
CA VAL A 113 -21.55 4.95 -7.44
C VAL A 113 -21.04 6.39 -7.54
N LEU A 114 -19.75 6.59 -7.81
CA LEU A 114 -19.10 7.88 -7.77
C LEU A 114 -18.88 8.46 -9.18
N LYS A 115 -19.95 9.02 -9.76
CA LYS A 115 -19.88 9.68 -11.08
C LYS A 115 -19.16 11.03 -11.06
N ASP A 116 -19.26 11.75 -9.93
CA ASP A 116 -18.61 13.03 -9.72
C ASP A 116 -17.82 12.99 -8.40
N HIS A 117 -16.49 13.00 -8.51
CA HIS A 117 -15.59 13.00 -7.36
C HIS A 117 -15.75 14.24 -6.47
N GLN A 118 -16.25 15.36 -7.00
CA GLN A 118 -16.48 16.56 -6.20
C GLN A 118 -17.58 16.37 -5.16
N THR A 119 -18.49 15.40 -5.35
CA THR A 119 -19.50 15.07 -4.34
C THR A 119 -18.90 14.65 -3.00
N LEU A 120 -17.73 14.00 -3.01
CA LEU A 120 -17.00 13.61 -1.79
C LEU A 120 -16.65 14.80 -0.91
N SER A 121 -16.36 15.96 -1.52
CA SER A 121 -15.96 17.18 -0.80
C SER A 121 -17.06 17.73 0.09
N ARG A 122 -18.33 17.48 -0.27
CA ARG A 122 -19.50 17.90 0.52
C ARG A 122 -19.61 17.13 1.83
N TYR A 123 -19.12 15.89 1.85
CA TYR A 123 -19.17 14.99 3.00
C TYR A 123 -17.82 14.86 3.71
N LYS A 124 -16.92 15.83 3.56
CA LYS A 124 -15.56 15.79 4.12
C LYS A 124 -15.50 15.37 5.59
N TYR A 125 -16.35 15.94 6.45
CA TYR A 125 -16.35 15.61 7.87
C TYR A 125 -16.87 14.19 8.16
N ILE A 126 -17.78 13.67 7.33
CA ILE A 126 -18.22 12.27 7.42
C ILE A 126 -17.05 11.35 7.10
N PHE A 127 -16.30 11.62 6.03
CA PHE A 127 -15.11 10.83 5.69
C PHE A 127 -14.01 10.95 6.73
N GLY A 128 -13.80 12.14 7.31
CA GLY A 128 -12.86 12.33 8.41
C GLY A 128 -13.26 11.47 9.62
N PHE A 129 -14.50 11.60 10.07
CA PHE A 129 -15.03 10.83 11.20
C PHE A 129 -14.99 9.31 10.92
N LEU A 130 -15.44 8.89 9.74
CA LEU A 130 -15.37 7.51 9.30
C LEU A 130 -13.93 6.97 9.33
N GLY A 131 -12.96 7.78 8.89
CA GLY A 131 -11.55 7.43 8.93
C GLY A 131 -11.06 7.15 10.35
N VAL A 132 -11.38 8.02 11.31
CA VAL A 132 -11.03 7.81 12.72
C VAL A 132 -11.75 6.59 13.30
N VAL A 133 -13.04 6.43 13.01
CA VAL A 133 -13.80 5.26 13.47
C VAL A 133 -13.19 3.98 12.94
N LEU A 134 -12.83 3.92 11.65
CA LEU A 134 -12.18 2.77 11.04
C LEU A 134 -10.83 2.46 11.71
N LEU A 135 -10.01 3.48 12.02
CA LEU A 135 -8.78 3.29 12.81
C LEU A 135 -9.04 2.74 14.20
N MET A 136 -10.18 3.03 14.81
CA MET A 136 -10.48 2.55 16.17
C MET A 136 -11.04 1.12 16.19
N ILE A 137 -11.46 0.55 15.05
CA ILE A 137 -12.06 -0.79 15.02
C ILE A 137 -11.10 -1.85 15.56
N PRO A 138 -9.82 -1.93 15.14
CA PRO A 138 -8.89 -2.92 15.66
C PRO A 138 -8.58 -2.78 17.16
N ALA A 139 -8.76 -1.59 17.74
CA ALA A 139 -8.65 -1.38 19.18
C ALA A 139 -9.80 -2.00 20.00
N THR A 140 -10.92 -2.36 19.35
CA THR A 140 -12.06 -3.04 19.99
C THR A 140 -11.83 -4.56 20.13
N PRO A 141 -12.70 -5.33 20.82
CA PRO A 141 -12.61 -6.78 20.89
C PRO A 141 -12.68 -7.51 19.54
N LEU A 142 -13.06 -6.81 18.46
CA LEU A 142 -13.05 -7.35 17.09
C LEU A 142 -11.64 -7.43 16.49
N GLY A 143 -10.68 -6.70 17.06
CA GLY A 143 -9.30 -6.70 16.59
C GLY A 143 -8.52 -7.93 17.04
N THR A 144 -7.66 -8.41 16.15
CA THR A 144 -6.74 -9.52 16.43
C THR A 144 -5.32 -8.99 16.56
N GLU A 145 -4.65 -9.36 17.65
CA GLU A 145 -3.24 -9.02 17.89
C GLU A 145 -2.34 -9.98 17.10
N ILE A 146 -1.48 -9.42 16.24
CA ILE A 146 -0.49 -10.15 15.45
C ILE A 146 0.84 -9.44 15.66
N ASN A 147 1.86 -10.16 16.10
CA ASN A 147 3.21 -9.63 16.35
C ASN A 147 3.23 -8.39 17.28
N GLY A 148 2.35 -8.37 18.29
CA GLY A 148 2.28 -7.31 19.30
C GLY A 148 1.52 -6.05 18.87
N ALA A 149 0.92 -6.04 17.68
CA ALA A 149 0.10 -4.95 17.15
C ALA A 149 -1.34 -5.41 16.85
N LYS A 150 -2.33 -4.59 17.21
CA LYS A 150 -3.75 -4.87 16.97
C LYS A 150 -4.24 -4.06 15.77
N LEU A 151 -4.03 -4.60 14.57
CA LEU A 151 -4.31 -3.89 13.30
C LEU A 151 -5.37 -4.57 12.44
N TRP A 152 -5.58 -5.87 12.67
CA TRP A 152 -6.36 -6.72 11.78
C TRP A 152 -7.71 -7.06 12.39
N VAL A 153 -8.72 -7.16 11.54
CA VAL A 153 -10.03 -7.69 11.89
C VAL A 153 -10.26 -8.96 11.09
N ARG A 154 -10.65 -10.05 11.77
CA ARG A 154 -10.96 -11.33 11.14
C ARG A 154 -12.47 -11.53 11.05
N LEU A 155 -12.95 -11.77 9.83
CA LEU A 155 -14.34 -12.08 9.51
C LEU A 155 -14.39 -13.46 8.83
N GLY A 156 -14.47 -14.50 9.65
CA GLY A 156 -14.41 -15.89 9.16
C GLY A 156 -13.07 -16.18 8.45
N PRO A 157 -13.06 -16.63 7.19
CA PRO A 157 -11.82 -16.91 6.45
C PRO A 157 -11.13 -15.64 5.93
N PHE A 158 -11.78 -14.48 6.00
CA PHE A 158 -11.23 -13.23 5.52
C PHE A 158 -10.59 -12.43 6.66
N SER A 159 -9.46 -11.80 6.36
CA SER A 159 -8.85 -10.80 7.22
C SER A 159 -8.72 -9.51 6.44
N PHE A 160 -9.02 -8.38 7.09
CA PHE A 160 -8.83 -7.07 6.48
C PHE A 160 -8.25 -6.11 7.52
N GLN A 161 -7.53 -5.10 7.04
CA GLN A 161 -6.98 -4.04 7.86
C GLN A 161 -7.86 -2.78 7.68
N PRO A 162 -8.73 -2.44 8.66
CA PRO A 162 -9.57 -1.23 8.58
C PRO A 162 -8.76 0.05 8.33
N GLY A 163 -7.52 0.09 8.83
CA GLY A 163 -6.60 1.21 8.66
C GLY A 163 -6.30 1.58 7.20
N GLU A 164 -6.38 0.63 6.27
CA GLU A 164 -6.20 0.92 4.84
C GLU A 164 -7.35 1.77 4.29
N LEU A 165 -8.60 1.39 4.60
CA LEU A 165 -9.77 2.18 4.22
C LEU A 165 -9.85 3.51 4.98
N ALA A 166 -9.36 3.52 6.23
CA ALA A 166 -9.26 4.73 7.01
C ALA A 166 -8.35 5.77 6.34
N LYS A 167 -7.18 5.37 5.86
CA LYS A 167 -6.25 6.26 5.13
C LYS A 167 -6.94 6.92 3.93
N ILE A 168 -7.68 6.14 3.12
CA ILE A 168 -8.44 6.69 1.98
C ILE A 168 -9.45 7.74 2.45
N SER A 169 -10.22 7.43 3.50
CA SER A 169 -11.25 8.33 4.06
C SER A 169 -10.64 9.62 4.62
N LEU A 170 -9.53 9.52 5.34
CA LEU A 170 -8.80 10.66 5.89
C LEU A 170 -8.18 11.51 4.77
N VAL A 171 -7.66 10.91 3.71
CA VAL A 171 -7.14 11.65 2.53
C VAL A 171 -8.26 12.42 1.83
N ILE A 172 -9.46 11.85 1.69
CA ILE A 172 -10.62 12.56 1.14
C ILE A 172 -10.97 13.77 2.01
N PHE A 173 -10.99 13.60 3.35
CA PHE A 173 -11.19 14.71 4.28
C PHE A 173 -10.12 15.79 4.13
N LEU A 174 -8.83 15.41 4.14
CA LEU A 174 -7.72 16.34 4.01
C LEU A 174 -7.79 17.11 2.69
N ALA A 175 -8.02 16.41 1.57
CA ALA A 175 -8.12 17.02 0.24
C ALA A 175 -9.25 18.05 0.18
N ALA A 176 -10.45 17.66 0.63
CA ALA A 176 -11.62 18.52 0.59
C ALA A 176 -11.51 19.72 1.55
N TYR A 177 -10.97 19.51 2.76
CA TYR A 177 -10.78 20.58 3.73
C TYR A 177 -9.73 21.59 3.27
N LEU A 178 -8.59 21.11 2.79
CA LEU A 178 -7.51 21.94 2.28
C LEU A 178 -7.92 22.70 1.02
N ALA A 179 -8.68 22.07 0.11
CA ALA A 179 -9.17 22.73 -1.10
C ALA A 179 -10.13 23.89 -0.80
N GLU A 180 -11.07 23.72 0.14
CA GLU A 180 -12.03 24.77 0.52
C GLU A 180 -11.36 25.93 1.27
N ARG A 181 -10.33 25.64 2.08
CA ARG A 181 -9.67 26.64 2.92
C ARG A 181 -8.35 27.15 2.35
N LYS A 182 -8.01 26.80 1.10
CA LYS A 182 -6.71 27.07 0.49
C LYS A 182 -6.28 28.53 0.65
N GLU A 183 -7.14 29.47 0.28
CA GLU A 183 -6.84 30.90 0.35
C GLU A 183 -6.62 31.38 1.79
N LEU A 184 -7.45 30.90 2.73
CA LEU A 184 -7.34 31.25 4.15
C LEU A 184 -6.06 30.67 4.80
N LEU A 185 -5.63 29.48 4.37
CA LEU A 185 -4.40 28.83 4.85
C LEU A 185 -3.14 29.42 4.19
N ALA A 186 -3.29 29.99 2.99
CA ALA A 186 -2.25 30.66 2.22
C ALA A 186 -2.07 32.13 2.61
N ILE A 187 -3.01 32.74 3.33
CA ILE A 187 -2.86 34.08 3.91
C ILE A 187 -2.23 33.93 5.30
N ALA A 188 -1.01 34.44 5.48
CA ALA A 188 -0.37 34.46 6.78
C ALA A 188 -0.92 35.64 7.56
N SER A 189 -1.72 35.35 8.59
CA SER A 189 -2.36 36.40 9.38
C SER A 189 -1.43 36.98 10.45
N LYS A 190 -0.49 36.19 11.02
CA LYS A 190 0.23 36.59 12.24
C LYS A 190 1.74 36.39 12.14
N GLN A 191 2.53 37.42 12.42
CA GLN A 191 3.97 37.27 12.65
C GLN A 191 4.21 36.82 14.09
N VAL A 192 4.86 35.68 14.27
CA VAL A 192 5.37 35.20 15.57
C VAL A 192 6.85 34.88 15.38
N MET A 193 7.73 35.51 16.17
CA MET A 193 9.19 35.31 16.11
C MET A 193 9.81 35.50 14.71
N GLY A 194 9.32 36.49 13.93
CA GLY A 194 9.80 36.74 12.55
C GLY A 194 9.29 35.75 11.49
N PHE A 195 8.54 34.72 11.90
CA PHE A 195 7.88 33.77 11.00
C PHE A 195 6.39 34.08 10.89
N HIS A 196 5.87 33.97 9.67
CA HIS A 196 4.47 34.18 9.34
C HIS A 196 3.67 32.90 9.65
N VAL A 197 3.01 32.86 10.80
CA VAL A 197 2.21 31.73 11.28
C VAL A 197 0.72 31.99 11.00
N PRO A 198 -0.02 31.04 10.40
CA PRO A 198 -1.45 31.20 10.12
C PRO A 198 -2.29 31.14 11.39
N ASP A 199 -3.52 31.62 11.32
CA ASP A 199 -4.47 31.54 12.42
C ASP A 199 -4.85 30.08 12.73
N LEU A 200 -4.52 29.62 13.94
CA LEU A 200 -4.81 28.26 14.43
C LEU A 200 -6.29 27.87 14.28
N LYS A 201 -7.20 28.86 14.26
CA LYS A 201 -8.65 28.65 14.12
C LYS A 201 -9.02 27.92 12.82
N HIS A 202 -8.29 28.15 11.74
CA HIS A 202 -8.54 27.50 10.44
C HIS A 202 -7.79 26.18 10.28
N PHE A 203 -6.80 25.91 11.14
CA PHE A 203 -6.08 24.64 11.20
C PHE A 203 -6.70 23.64 12.19
N GLY A 204 -7.51 24.12 13.14
CA GLY A 204 -8.04 23.34 14.26
C GLY A 204 -8.63 21.98 13.87
N PRO A 205 -9.71 21.93 13.07
CA PRO A 205 -10.34 20.67 12.68
C PRO A 205 -9.37 19.69 11.98
N LEU A 206 -8.50 20.24 11.14
CA LEU A 206 -7.50 19.46 10.40
C LEU A 206 -6.44 18.87 11.33
N LEU A 207 -5.91 19.66 12.26
CA LEU A 207 -4.93 19.21 13.26
C LEU A 207 -5.53 18.25 14.28
N VAL A 208 -6.79 18.45 14.68
CA VAL A 208 -7.49 17.55 15.60
C VAL A 208 -7.67 16.18 14.95
N MET A 209 -8.20 16.13 13.74
CA MET A 209 -8.42 14.86 13.03
C MET A 209 -7.09 14.15 12.77
N TRP A 210 -6.09 14.88 12.29
CA TRP A 210 -4.76 14.33 12.05
C TRP A 210 -4.09 13.82 13.33
N GLY A 211 -4.10 14.62 14.39
CA GLY A 211 -3.50 14.26 15.68
C GLY A 211 -4.20 13.07 16.33
N LEU A 212 -5.53 13.01 16.24
CA LEU A 212 -6.31 11.86 16.70
C LEU A 212 -5.96 10.60 15.92
N SER A 213 -5.89 10.67 14.58
CA SER A 213 -5.48 9.53 13.74
C SER A 213 -4.08 9.02 14.11
N LEU A 214 -3.12 9.93 14.30
CA LEU A 214 -1.76 9.54 14.74
C LEU A 214 -1.76 8.93 16.13
N ALA A 215 -2.50 9.51 17.09
CA ALA A 215 -2.59 8.97 18.44
C ALA A 215 -3.12 7.53 18.45
N VAL A 216 -4.14 7.24 17.64
CA VAL A 216 -4.69 5.89 17.49
C VAL A 216 -3.64 4.93 16.89
N MET A 217 -2.97 5.32 15.80
CA MET A 217 -1.93 4.47 15.19
C MET A 217 -0.75 4.21 16.15
N PHE A 218 -0.35 5.18 16.95
CA PHE A 218 0.67 5.00 17.99
C PHE A 218 0.20 4.05 19.09
N TYR A 219 -1.06 4.14 19.50
CA TYR A 219 -1.66 3.22 20.47
C TYR A 219 -1.70 1.78 19.93
N GLU A 220 -2.01 1.61 18.65
CA GLU A 220 -2.01 0.30 17.97
C GLU A 220 -0.60 -0.23 17.66
N LYS A 221 0.45 0.56 17.93
CA LYS A 221 1.86 0.31 17.60
C LYS A 221 2.15 0.20 16.10
N ASP A 222 1.34 0.84 15.26
CA ASP A 222 1.54 0.91 13.80
C ASP A 222 2.34 2.14 13.39
N LEU A 223 3.64 2.08 13.68
CA LEU A 223 4.56 3.18 13.35
C LEU A 223 4.73 3.36 11.84
N GLY A 224 4.65 2.28 11.06
CA GLY A 224 4.77 2.32 9.61
C GLY A 224 3.62 3.09 8.95
N SER A 225 2.38 2.76 9.31
CA SER A 225 1.21 3.50 8.80
C SER A 225 1.17 4.93 9.33
N SER A 226 1.60 5.17 10.58
CA SER A 226 1.67 6.52 11.14
C SER A 226 2.65 7.41 10.36
N LEU A 227 3.82 6.89 10.01
CA LEU A 227 4.83 7.56 9.18
C LEU A 227 4.26 7.91 7.81
N LEU A 228 3.62 6.95 7.16
CA LEU A 228 3.04 7.12 5.83
C LEU A 228 1.93 8.18 5.86
N PHE A 229 1.00 8.10 6.82
CA PHE A 229 -0.08 9.06 6.95
C PHE A 229 0.42 10.46 7.29
N PHE A 230 1.42 10.57 8.19
CA PHE A 230 2.11 11.81 8.50
C PHE A 230 2.73 12.45 7.24
N SER A 231 3.42 11.64 6.44
CA SER A 231 4.07 12.09 5.20
C SER A 231 3.05 12.58 4.18
N ILE A 232 1.96 11.84 3.98
CA ILE A 232 0.84 12.25 3.11
C ILE A 232 0.29 13.60 3.57
N PHE A 233 0.04 13.75 4.87
CA PHE A 233 -0.47 14.99 5.44
C PHE A 233 0.45 16.18 5.14
N LEU A 234 1.76 16.04 5.37
CA LEU A 234 2.72 17.12 5.09
C LEU A 234 2.78 17.48 3.60
N VAL A 235 2.79 16.47 2.73
CA VAL A 235 2.82 16.67 1.28
C VAL A 235 1.56 17.40 0.82
N MET A 236 0.38 16.97 1.28
CA MET A 236 -0.88 17.63 0.93
C MET A 236 -0.95 19.06 1.48
N LEU A 237 -0.47 19.28 2.71
CA LEU A 237 -0.40 20.61 3.29
C LEU A 237 0.51 21.52 2.48
N TYR A 238 1.67 21.02 2.05
CA TYR A 238 2.57 21.77 1.18
C TYR A 238 1.93 22.09 -0.18
N ILE A 239 1.29 21.12 -0.83
CA ILE A 239 0.60 21.33 -2.11
C ILE A 239 -0.51 22.38 -1.98
N ALA A 240 -1.26 22.36 -0.87
CA ALA A 240 -2.35 23.32 -0.64
C ALA A 240 -1.82 24.73 -0.37
N THR A 241 -0.74 24.86 0.40
CA THR A 241 -0.30 26.15 0.93
C THR A 241 0.89 26.76 0.19
N ALA A 242 1.64 25.97 -0.57
CA ALA A 242 2.91 26.31 -1.22
C ALA A 242 3.98 26.90 -0.27
N ARG A 243 3.95 26.55 1.03
CA ARG A 243 4.81 27.12 2.07
C ARG A 243 5.74 26.08 2.67
N VAL A 244 7.04 26.24 2.41
CA VAL A 244 8.10 25.36 2.91
C VAL A 244 8.19 25.35 4.44
N VAL A 245 7.83 26.46 5.11
CA VAL A 245 7.86 26.57 6.58
C VAL A 245 7.03 25.48 7.26
N TYR A 246 5.87 25.11 6.70
CA TYR A 246 5.05 24.04 7.27
C TYR A 246 5.69 22.66 7.10
N VAL A 247 6.39 22.45 6.00
CA VAL A 247 7.17 21.21 5.79
C VAL A 247 8.31 21.16 6.79
N ALA A 248 9.06 22.26 6.95
CA ALA A 248 10.16 22.31 7.92
C ALA A 248 9.70 22.05 9.36
N PHE A 249 8.60 22.68 9.79
CA PHE A 249 8.02 22.45 11.11
C PHE A 249 7.49 21.01 11.24
N GLY A 250 6.81 20.51 10.21
CA GLY A 250 6.35 19.14 10.13
C GLY A 250 7.48 18.13 10.25
N THR A 251 8.58 18.34 9.52
CA THR A 251 9.77 17.49 9.60
C THR A 251 10.40 17.55 10.99
N ALA A 252 10.47 18.72 11.62
CA ALA A 252 10.95 18.82 13.00
C ALA A 252 10.06 18.01 13.97
N LEU A 253 8.73 18.14 13.86
CA LEU A 253 7.78 17.38 14.66
C LEU A 253 7.86 15.88 14.39
N PHE A 254 8.10 15.50 13.14
CA PHE A 254 8.35 14.11 12.75
C PHE A 254 9.58 13.55 13.46
N MET A 255 10.70 14.27 13.46
CA MET A 255 11.93 13.83 14.13
C MET A 255 11.70 13.65 15.63
N VAL A 256 10.93 14.54 16.27
CA VAL A 256 10.53 14.39 17.68
C VAL A 256 9.69 13.13 17.89
N GLY A 257 8.68 12.90 17.03
CA GLY A 257 7.83 11.71 17.10
C GLY A 257 8.61 10.41 16.86
N ALA A 258 9.52 10.39 15.89
CA ALA A 258 10.38 9.26 15.59
C ALA A 258 11.34 8.96 16.75
N PHE A 259 11.95 9.99 17.35
CA PHE A 259 12.79 9.84 18.53
C PHE A 259 11.99 9.31 19.73
N ALA A 260 10.80 9.85 19.98
CA ALA A 260 9.90 9.36 21.03
C ALA A 260 9.51 7.89 20.79
N GLY A 261 9.12 7.54 19.56
CA GLY A 261 8.80 6.17 19.16
C GLY A 261 9.97 5.21 19.39
N TYR A 262 11.19 5.60 19.01
CA TYR A 262 12.40 4.84 19.30
C TYR A 262 12.60 4.63 20.80
N ARG A 263 12.36 5.64 21.64
CA ARG A 263 12.56 5.52 23.10
C ARG A 263 11.47 4.70 23.81
N ILE A 264 10.23 4.73 23.31
CA ILE A 264 9.06 4.09 23.93
C ILE A 264 8.95 2.62 23.52
N PHE A 265 9.22 2.29 22.25
CA PHE A 265 8.94 0.96 21.71
C PHE A 265 10.22 0.14 21.54
N GLU A 266 10.38 -0.90 22.37
CA GLU A 266 11.55 -1.80 22.34
C GLU A 266 11.75 -2.45 20.96
N HIS A 267 10.67 -2.89 20.31
CA HIS A 267 10.74 -3.50 18.98
C HIS A 267 11.34 -2.55 17.92
N VAL A 268 11.22 -1.24 18.09
CA VAL A 268 11.85 -0.25 17.18
C VAL A 268 13.35 -0.19 17.43
N GLN A 269 13.76 -0.21 18.69
CA GLN A 269 15.17 -0.17 19.06
C GLN A 269 15.91 -1.38 18.49
N VAL A 270 15.32 -2.57 18.64
CA VAL A 270 15.81 -3.81 18.05
C VAL A 270 15.92 -3.68 16.53
N ARG A 271 14.86 -3.27 15.83
CA ARG A 271 14.89 -3.11 14.37
C ARG A 271 15.95 -2.11 13.89
N VAL A 272 16.10 -0.96 14.55
CA VAL A 272 17.11 0.05 14.18
C VAL A 272 18.52 -0.49 14.39
N LYS A 273 18.76 -1.14 15.54
CA LYS A 273 20.06 -1.71 15.86
C LYS A 273 20.45 -2.82 14.87
N THR A 274 19.51 -3.73 14.60
CA THR A 274 19.67 -4.78 13.61
C THR A 274 19.91 -4.21 12.22
N TRP A 275 19.21 -3.15 11.81
CA TRP A 275 19.40 -2.52 10.51
C TRP A 275 20.78 -1.86 10.33
N ILE A 276 21.31 -1.23 11.39
CA ILE A 276 22.65 -0.60 11.35
C ILE A 276 23.76 -1.66 11.28
N ASP A 277 23.60 -2.78 11.98
CA ASP A 277 24.64 -3.80 12.16
C ASP A 277 24.11 -5.21 11.86
N VAL A 278 23.56 -5.38 10.65
CA VAL A 278 22.88 -6.62 10.20
C VAL A 278 23.82 -7.83 10.25
N PHE A 279 25.09 -7.62 9.89
CA PHE A 279 26.09 -8.68 9.78
C PHE A 279 26.85 -8.95 11.08
N ASN A 280 26.45 -8.32 12.19
CA ASN A 280 27.06 -8.61 13.49
C ASN A 280 26.82 -10.09 13.83
N PRO A 281 27.88 -10.87 14.16
CA PRO A 281 27.75 -12.27 14.55
C PRO A 281 26.76 -12.52 15.68
N LYS A 282 26.51 -11.51 16.53
CA LYS A 282 25.56 -11.57 17.65
C LYS A 282 24.09 -11.49 17.23
N TYR A 283 23.77 -10.85 16.10
CA TYR A 283 22.38 -10.62 15.69
C TYR A 283 22.00 -11.38 14.41
N ILE A 284 22.99 -11.75 13.59
CA ILE A 284 22.78 -12.38 12.27
C ILE A 284 22.05 -13.72 12.34
N GLN A 285 22.09 -14.42 13.48
CA GLN A 285 21.40 -15.70 13.68
C GLN A 285 20.05 -15.57 14.39
N ASP A 286 19.74 -14.40 14.94
CA ASP A 286 18.53 -14.15 15.72
C ASP A 286 17.73 -12.99 15.08
N GLU A 287 17.72 -11.81 15.72
CA GLU A 287 16.92 -10.64 15.34
C GLU A 287 17.21 -10.14 13.91
N GLY A 288 18.43 -10.33 13.42
CA GLY A 288 18.88 -9.93 12.09
C GLY A 288 18.82 -11.00 11.02
N PHE A 289 18.47 -12.24 11.39
CA PHE A 289 18.50 -13.38 10.47
C PHE A 289 17.66 -13.14 9.22
N GLN A 290 16.42 -12.69 9.41
CA GLN A 290 15.49 -12.49 8.30
C GLN A 290 16.01 -11.46 7.28
N LEU A 291 16.54 -10.33 7.77
CA LEU A 291 17.10 -9.28 6.93
C LEU A 291 18.44 -9.70 6.29
N ALA A 292 19.28 -10.45 7.01
CA ALA A 292 20.54 -10.94 6.48
C ALA A 292 20.32 -11.94 5.33
N GLN A 293 19.41 -12.92 5.51
CA GLN A 293 19.08 -13.89 4.46
C GLN A 293 18.52 -13.22 3.22
N SER A 294 17.69 -12.19 3.39
CA SER A 294 17.13 -11.45 2.27
C SER A 294 18.21 -10.70 1.47
N LEU A 295 19.22 -10.15 2.14
CA LEU A 295 20.37 -9.50 1.49
C LEU A 295 21.26 -10.53 0.77
N PHE A 296 21.47 -11.71 1.36
CA PHE A 296 22.21 -12.79 0.70
C PHE A 296 21.49 -13.33 -0.53
N ALA A 297 20.16 -13.42 -0.49
CA ALA A 297 19.35 -13.80 -1.65
C ALA A 297 19.51 -12.81 -2.81
N LEU A 298 19.42 -11.50 -2.51
CA LEU A 298 19.68 -10.45 -3.50
C LEU A 298 21.11 -10.52 -4.07
N ALA A 299 22.11 -10.79 -3.22
CA ALA A 299 23.50 -10.97 -3.66
C ALA A 299 23.67 -12.19 -4.57
N THR A 300 22.92 -13.27 -4.31
CA THR A 300 22.96 -14.51 -5.10
C THR A 300 22.34 -14.32 -6.49
N GLY A 301 21.27 -13.51 -6.59
CA GLY A 301 20.64 -13.19 -7.87
C GLY A 301 21.54 -12.43 -8.85
N GLY A 302 22.49 -11.63 -8.36
CA GLY A 302 23.41 -10.88 -9.21
C GLY A 302 22.68 -10.02 -10.25
N LEU A 303 23.23 -9.90 -11.46
CA LEU A 303 22.64 -9.06 -12.51
C LEU A 303 21.46 -9.71 -13.26
N PHE A 304 21.48 -11.03 -13.43
CA PHE A 304 20.57 -11.76 -14.32
C PHE A 304 19.62 -12.74 -13.60
N GLY A 305 19.76 -12.87 -12.29
CA GLY A 305 18.98 -13.79 -11.47
C GLY A 305 19.51 -15.22 -11.54
N THR A 306 19.06 -16.03 -10.61
CA THR A 306 19.25 -17.49 -10.66
C THR A 306 18.31 -18.17 -11.65
N GLY A 307 17.30 -17.46 -12.13
CA GLY A 307 16.20 -17.96 -12.96
C GLY A 307 14.92 -18.15 -12.15
N LEU A 308 13.77 -17.89 -12.80
CA LEU A 308 12.44 -18.01 -12.20
C LEU A 308 12.20 -19.42 -11.65
N GLY A 309 11.90 -19.50 -10.36
CA GLY A 309 11.73 -20.75 -9.65
C GLY A 309 13.01 -21.55 -9.37
N GLN A 310 14.19 -20.96 -9.53
CA GLN A 310 15.48 -21.58 -9.19
C GLN A 310 16.14 -20.97 -7.95
N GLY A 311 15.54 -19.95 -7.33
CA GLY A 311 16.00 -19.37 -6.08
C GLY A 311 15.71 -20.27 -4.87
N ARG A 312 16.21 -19.86 -3.69
CA ARG A 312 16.02 -20.58 -2.42
C ARG A 312 15.17 -19.76 -1.44
N PRO A 313 13.89 -19.48 -1.75
CA PRO A 313 13.03 -18.69 -0.87
C PRO A 313 12.75 -19.36 0.48
N ASP A 314 13.00 -20.67 0.60
CA ASP A 314 12.83 -21.46 1.83
C ASP A 314 13.74 -21.01 2.98
N ILE A 315 14.86 -20.35 2.67
CA ILE A 315 15.80 -19.86 3.69
C ILE A 315 15.44 -18.47 4.22
N ILE A 316 14.49 -17.78 3.57
CA ILE A 316 14.09 -16.41 3.93
C ILE A 316 12.79 -16.49 4.74
N PRO A 317 12.80 -16.18 6.05
CA PRO A 317 11.57 -16.14 6.83
C PRO A 317 10.59 -15.10 6.27
N ALA A 318 9.30 -15.44 6.22
CA ALA A 318 8.22 -14.61 5.66
C ALA A 318 8.52 -14.09 4.23
N ALA A 319 9.10 -14.95 3.39
CA ALA A 319 9.35 -14.70 1.98
C ALA A 319 8.08 -14.28 1.22
N GLU A 320 6.93 -14.81 1.62
CA GLU A 320 5.64 -14.57 0.99
C GLU A 320 5.00 -13.22 1.34
N THR A 321 5.43 -12.55 2.43
CA THR A 321 4.93 -11.23 2.83
C THR A 321 6.00 -10.16 2.74
N ASP A 322 6.91 -10.11 3.71
CA ASP A 322 7.75 -8.95 3.98
C ASP A 322 9.00 -8.93 3.08
N PHE A 323 9.39 -10.10 2.56
CA PHE A 323 10.62 -10.29 1.80
C PHE A 323 10.42 -10.83 0.38
N ILE A 324 9.21 -10.71 -0.17
CA ILE A 324 8.91 -11.16 -1.54
C ILE A 324 9.79 -10.47 -2.59
N PHE A 325 10.17 -9.22 -2.34
CA PHE A 325 11.10 -8.49 -3.21
C PHE A 325 12.48 -9.16 -3.27
N SER A 326 12.97 -9.73 -2.16
CA SER A 326 14.26 -10.42 -2.14
C SER A 326 14.20 -11.73 -2.92
N VAL A 327 13.07 -12.45 -2.86
CA VAL A 327 12.83 -13.63 -3.72
C VAL A 327 12.84 -13.24 -5.19
N ILE A 328 12.13 -12.17 -5.55
CA ILE A 328 12.06 -11.70 -6.94
C ILE A 328 13.46 -11.28 -7.41
N GLY A 329 14.23 -10.56 -6.60
CA GLY A 329 15.59 -10.15 -6.96
C GLY A 329 16.60 -11.30 -7.00
N GLU A 330 16.44 -12.34 -6.19
CA GLU A 330 17.21 -13.58 -6.31
C GLU A 330 16.94 -14.27 -7.64
N GLU A 331 15.67 -14.44 -8.00
CA GLU A 331 15.27 -15.22 -9.18
C GLU A 331 15.41 -14.46 -10.51
N LEU A 332 15.12 -13.16 -10.54
CA LEU A 332 15.17 -12.33 -11.75
C LEU A 332 16.45 -11.50 -11.87
N GLY A 333 17.16 -11.27 -10.77
CA GLY A 333 18.34 -10.41 -10.75
C GLY A 333 17.99 -8.94 -10.74
N LEU A 334 18.99 -8.11 -11.07
CA LEU A 334 18.87 -6.66 -11.07
C LEU A 334 18.17 -6.08 -12.31
N LEU A 335 18.25 -6.75 -13.47
CA LEU A 335 17.79 -6.25 -14.78
C LEU A 335 16.37 -6.70 -15.14
#